data_AF-A0AAU9M2Z1-F1
#
_entry.id   AF-A0AAU9M2Z1-F1
#
_cell.length_a   1.000
_cell.length_b   1.000
_cell.length_c   1.000
_cell.angle_alpha   90.00
_cell.angle_beta   90.00
_cell.angle_gamma   90.00
#
_symmetry.space_group_name_H-M   'P 1'
#
loop_
_entity.id
_entity.type
_entity.pdbx_description
1 polymer ?
#
loop_
_entity_poly.entity_id
_entity_poly.type
_entity_poly.pdbx_seq_one_letter_code
_entity_poly.pdbx_strand_id
1 'polypeptide(L)'
;MKARLEELSQRQVVFDEALEGLKQLRVLHEQTEKEAKDLKEEVVGLSERNRSLVADLSKSIGQQEELKKLNKDLQIRIDDALSHRALAVKELEGVSQQYHSFKSQIHRESFSIGDCLFETESGHLPGKSRQGAEELRWVVKEGIPLFFRALLDSSDFDAMNATLQMSSIQLGLHQDCVDMKEKYPEELKDKCVLYLYPDAQRQIIDRFAEMM
;
A
#
# COMPACT_ATOMS: atom_id res chain seq x y z
N MET A 1 -60.08 -79.00 -56.75
CA MET A 1 -60.51 -78.18 -55.60
C MET A 1 -59.41 -78.05 -54.53
N LYS A 2 -58.77 -79.16 -54.12
CA LYS A 2 -57.70 -79.17 -53.09
C LYS A 2 -56.50 -78.24 -53.38
N ALA A 3 -55.93 -78.29 -54.58
CA ALA A 3 -54.79 -77.45 -54.96
C ALA A 3 -55.08 -75.93 -54.86
N ARG A 4 -56.31 -75.50 -55.19
CA ARG A 4 -56.71 -74.09 -55.05
C ARG A 4 -56.83 -73.66 -53.58
N LEU A 5 -57.32 -74.54 -52.71
CA LEU A 5 -57.40 -74.26 -51.28
C LEU A 5 -56.00 -74.11 -50.67
N GLU A 6 -55.05 -74.93 -51.12
CA GLU A 6 -53.67 -74.89 -50.66
C GLU A 6 -52.94 -73.63 -51.13
N GLU A 7 -53.16 -73.21 -52.39
CA GLU A 7 -52.65 -71.93 -52.90
C GLU A 7 -53.23 -70.73 -52.14
N LEU A 8 -54.52 -70.75 -51.82
CA LEU A 8 -55.15 -69.69 -51.00
C LEU A 8 -54.58 -69.66 -49.59
N SER A 9 -54.37 -70.83 -48.97
CA SER A 9 -53.76 -70.94 -47.65
C SER A 9 -52.34 -70.36 -47.63
N GLN A 10 -51.53 -70.64 -48.66
CA GLN A 10 -50.18 -70.08 -48.76
C GLN A 10 -50.21 -68.56 -48.92
N ARG A 11 -51.12 -68.04 -49.76
CA ARG A 11 -51.29 -66.59 -49.92
C ARG A 11 -51.74 -65.91 -48.63
N GLN A 12 -52.57 -66.57 -47.84
CA GLN A 12 -53.01 -66.04 -46.55
C GLN A 12 -51.84 -65.88 -45.57
N VAL A 13 -50.95 -66.88 -45.48
CA VAL A 13 -49.75 -66.79 -44.62
C VAL A 13 -48.86 -65.61 -45.02
N VAL A 14 -48.58 -65.44 -46.33
CA VAL A 14 -47.77 -64.32 -46.82
C VAL A 14 -48.43 -62.97 -46.49
N PHE A 15 -49.76 -62.90 -46.58
CA PHE A 15 -50.50 -61.68 -46.23
C PHE A 15 -50.43 -61.39 -44.72
N ASP A 16 -50.58 -62.40 -43.87
CA ASP A 16 -50.50 -62.26 -42.41
C ASP A 16 -49.08 -61.84 -41.97
N GLU A 17 -48.04 -62.41 -42.58
CA GLU A 17 -46.64 -62.01 -42.35
C GLU A 17 -46.39 -60.56 -42.80
N ALA A 18 -46.87 -60.17 -43.98
CA ALA A 18 -46.75 -58.80 -44.46
C ALA A 18 -47.49 -57.81 -43.55
N LEU A 19 -48.68 -58.18 -43.07
CA LEU A 19 -49.45 -57.38 -42.14
C LEU A 19 -48.72 -57.22 -40.80
N GLU A 20 -48.10 -58.27 -40.28
CA GLU A 20 -47.31 -58.20 -39.05
C GLU A 20 -46.07 -57.33 -39.22
N GLY A 21 -45.36 -57.46 -40.34
CA GLY A 21 -44.24 -56.58 -40.69
C GLY A 21 -44.65 -55.10 -40.76
N LEU A 22 -45.84 -54.79 -41.30
CA LEU A 22 -46.36 -53.43 -41.32
C LEU A 22 -46.70 -52.89 -39.92
N LYS A 23 -47.20 -53.73 -39.00
CA LYS A 23 -47.43 -53.31 -37.61
C LYS A 23 -46.10 -53.00 -36.91
N GLN A 24 -45.09 -53.83 -37.08
CA GLN A 24 -43.75 -53.59 -36.52
C GLN A 24 -43.15 -52.30 -37.06
N LEU A 25 -43.28 -52.06 -38.38
CA LEU A 25 -42.81 -50.83 -39.01
C LEU A 25 -43.52 -49.59 -38.45
N ARG A 26 -44.82 -49.67 -38.16
CA ARG A 26 -45.56 -48.58 -37.49
C ARG A 26 -45.01 -48.29 -36.10
N VAL A 27 -44.78 -49.32 -35.27
CA VAL A 27 -44.22 -49.15 -33.92
C VAL A 27 -42.84 -48.50 -33.98
N LEU A 28 -41.98 -48.93 -34.90
CA LEU A 28 -40.66 -48.33 -35.11
C LEU A 28 -40.75 -46.87 -35.57
N HIS A 29 -41.71 -46.55 -36.44
CA HIS A 29 -41.93 -45.18 -36.89
C HIS A 29 -42.36 -44.27 -35.74
N GLU A 30 -43.33 -44.68 -34.92
CA GLU A 30 -43.79 -43.94 -33.74
C GLU A 30 -42.65 -43.73 -32.73
N GLN A 31 -41.81 -44.74 -32.51
CA GLN A 31 -40.63 -44.63 -31.65
C GLN A 31 -39.61 -43.62 -32.22
N THR A 32 -39.33 -43.70 -33.52
CA THR A 32 -38.39 -42.78 -34.19
C THR A 32 -38.87 -41.34 -34.12
N GLU A 33 -40.18 -41.10 -34.31
CA GLU A 33 -40.76 -39.76 -34.17
C GLU A 33 -40.63 -39.21 -32.75
N LYS A 34 -40.86 -40.06 -31.74
CA LYS A 34 -40.67 -39.67 -30.34
C LYS A 34 -39.21 -39.32 -30.05
N GLU A 35 -38.26 -40.17 -30.43
CA GLU A 35 -36.83 -39.91 -30.24
C GLU A 35 -36.37 -38.63 -30.96
N ALA A 36 -36.86 -38.40 -32.18
CA ALA A 36 -36.57 -37.18 -32.94
C ALA A 36 -37.11 -35.92 -32.23
N LYS A 37 -38.27 -36.01 -31.58
CA LYS A 37 -38.84 -34.91 -30.79
C LYS A 37 -38.01 -34.65 -29.54
N ASP A 38 -37.66 -35.69 -28.79
CA ASP A 38 -36.87 -35.58 -27.55
C ASP A 38 -35.48 -34.98 -27.86
N LEU A 39 -34.82 -35.44 -28.92
CA LEU A 39 -33.55 -34.87 -29.39
C LEU A 39 -33.66 -33.39 -29.78
N LYS A 40 -34.78 -33.01 -30.42
CA LYS A 40 -35.01 -31.61 -30.80
C LYS A 40 -35.15 -30.72 -29.56
N GLU A 41 -35.86 -31.17 -28.53
CA GLU A 41 -35.99 -30.45 -27.27
C GLU A 41 -34.64 -30.32 -26.55
N GLU A 42 -33.83 -31.38 -26.53
CA GLU A 42 -32.47 -31.35 -25.97
C GLU A 42 -31.56 -30.35 -26.70
N VAL A 43 -31.57 -30.37 -28.03
CA VAL A 43 -30.79 -29.45 -28.87
C VAL A 43 -31.18 -27.99 -28.61
N VAL A 44 -32.49 -27.70 -28.46
CA VAL A 44 -32.95 -26.36 -28.08
C VAL A 44 -32.42 -25.96 -26.71
N GLY A 45 -32.55 -26.85 -25.71
CA GLY A 45 -32.06 -26.57 -24.36
C GLY A 45 -30.53 -26.42 -24.27
N LEU A 46 -29.77 -27.14 -25.10
CA LEU A 46 -28.32 -26.95 -25.23
C LEU A 46 -27.98 -25.63 -25.91
N SER A 47 -28.73 -25.24 -26.95
CA SER A 47 -28.56 -23.97 -27.66
C SER A 47 -28.78 -22.77 -26.73
N GLU A 48 -29.82 -22.82 -25.89
CA GLU A 48 -30.11 -21.77 -24.91
C GLU A 48 -29.02 -21.65 -23.84
N ARG A 49 -28.56 -22.78 -23.30
CA ARG A 49 -27.43 -22.82 -22.35
C ARG A 49 -26.15 -22.25 -22.96
N ASN A 50 -25.83 -22.63 -24.20
CA ASN A 50 -24.67 -22.09 -24.91
C ASN A 50 -24.79 -20.59 -25.12
N ARG A 51 -25.97 -20.07 -25.46
CA ARG A 51 -26.20 -18.63 -25.60
C ARG A 51 -25.96 -17.88 -24.28
N SER A 52 -26.45 -18.43 -23.16
CA SER A 52 -26.22 -17.86 -21.83
C SER A 52 -24.73 -17.84 -21.48
N LEU A 53 -24.03 -18.96 -21.69
CA LEU A 53 -22.59 -19.06 -21.43
C LEU A 53 -21.78 -18.06 -22.27
N VAL A 54 -22.13 -17.87 -23.54
CA VAL A 54 -21.48 -16.87 -24.40
C VAL A 54 -21.70 -15.46 -23.85
N ALA A 55 -22.91 -15.12 -23.41
CA ALA A 55 -23.18 -13.81 -22.81
C ALA A 55 -22.39 -13.58 -21.52
N ASP A 56 -22.32 -14.59 -20.65
CA ASP A 56 -21.56 -14.53 -19.40
C ASP A 56 -20.05 -14.38 -19.66
N LEU A 57 -19.51 -15.13 -20.64
CA LEU A 57 -18.11 -15.01 -21.05
C LEU A 57 -17.82 -13.63 -21.64
N SER A 58 -18.69 -13.09 -22.50
CA SER A 58 -18.53 -11.73 -23.03
C SER A 58 -18.52 -10.68 -21.93
N LYS A 59 -19.39 -10.81 -20.92
CA LYS A 59 -19.40 -9.93 -19.76
C LYS A 59 -18.11 -10.04 -18.95
N SER A 60 -17.64 -11.26 -18.70
CA SER A 60 -16.39 -11.50 -17.97
C SER A 60 -15.17 -10.94 -18.71
N ILE A 61 -15.13 -11.01 -20.05
CA ILE A 61 -14.08 -10.42 -20.87
C ILE A 61 -14.08 -8.90 -20.71
N GLY A 62 -15.25 -8.25 -20.80
CA GLY A 62 -15.36 -6.80 -20.59
C GLY A 62 -14.86 -6.36 -19.22
N GLN A 63 -15.23 -7.08 -18.15
CA GLN A 63 -14.73 -6.81 -16.79
C GLN A 63 -13.20 -6.99 -16.69
N GLN A 64 -12.63 -7.98 -17.37
CA GLN A 64 -11.18 -8.18 -17.39
C GLN A 64 -10.44 -7.02 -18.09
N GLU A 65 -11.02 -6.45 -19.14
CA GLU A 65 -10.45 -5.28 -19.84
C GLU A 65 -10.49 -4.02 -18.97
N GLU A 66 -11.59 -3.80 -18.23
CA GLU A 66 -11.69 -2.69 -17.26
C GLU A 66 -10.64 -2.81 -16.16
N LEU A 67 -10.43 -4.01 -15.61
CA LEU A 67 -9.39 -4.27 -14.62
C LEU A 67 -7.98 -4.02 -15.17
N LYS A 68 -7.71 -4.41 -16.42
CA LYS A 68 -6.42 -4.10 -17.08
C LYS A 68 -6.22 -2.59 -17.22
N LYS A 69 -7.26 -1.84 -17.56
CA LYS A 69 -7.20 -0.36 -17.66
C LYS A 69 -6.93 0.27 -16.30
N LEU A 70 -7.63 -0.17 -15.25
CA LEU A 70 -7.42 0.31 -13.88
C LEU A 70 -6.00 0.02 -13.38
N ASN A 71 -5.49 -1.18 -13.65
CA ASN A 71 -4.12 -1.55 -13.27
C ASN A 71 -3.08 -0.65 -13.94
N LYS A 72 -3.29 -0.31 -15.22
CA LYS A 72 -2.41 0.64 -15.93
C LYS A 72 -2.48 2.05 -15.33
N ASP A 73 -3.66 2.53 -14.95
CA ASP A 73 -3.82 3.83 -14.29
C ASP A 73 -3.09 3.87 -12.94
N LEU A 74 -3.22 2.82 -12.13
CA LEU A 74 -2.53 2.72 -10.85
C LEU A 74 -1.02 2.69 -11.02
N GLN A 75 -0.49 1.98 -12.02
CA GLN A 75 0.94 1.97 -12.30
C GLN A 75 1.47 3.37 -12.61
N ILE A 76 0.76 4.14 -13.45
CA ILE A 76 1.15 5.52 -13.77
C ILE A 76 1.20 6.39 -12.50
N ARG A 77 0.18 6.29 -11.64
CA ARG A 77 0.14 7.07 -10.38
C ARG A 77 1.27 6.68 -9.42
N ILE A 78 1.64 5.40 -9.37
CA ILE A 78 2.76 4.92 -8.56
C ILE A 78 4.07 5.51 -9.09
N ASP A 79 4.28 5.48 -10.40
CA ASP A 79 5.48 6.02 -11.03
C ASP A 79 5.60 7.54 -10.82
N ASP A 80 4.48 8.27 -10.91
CA ASP A 80 4.41 9.70 -10.59
C ASP A 80 4.73 9.98 -9.12
N ALA A 81 4.12 9.23 -8.19
CA ALA A 81 4.37 9.38 -6.76
C ALA A 81 5.83 9.08 -6.38
N LEU A 82 6.43 8.05 -6.98
CA LEU A 82 7.84 7.73 -6.81
C LEU A 82 8.74 8.84 -7.35
N SER A 83 8.38 9.44 -8.49
CA SER A 83 9.10 10.57 -9.08
C SER A 83 9.06 11.80 -8.16
N HIS A 84 7.88 12.15 -7.63
CA HIS A 84 7.75 13.23 -6.64
C HIS A 84 8.53 12.96 -5.37
N ARG A 85 8.47 11.73 -4.85
CA ARG A 85 9.24 11.33 -3.67
C ARG A 85 10.75 11.48 -3.91
N ALA A 86 11.25 11.08 -5.07
CA ALA A 86 12.67 11.19 -5.40
C ALA A 86 13.14 12.65 -5.45
N LEU A 87 12.29 13.58 -5.93
CA LEU A 87 12.58 15.02 -5.90
C LEU A 87 12.60 15.56 -4.47
N ALA A 88 11.58 15.24 -3.67
CA ALA A 88 11.51 15.68 -2.27
C ALA A 88 12.71 15.19 -1.44
N VAL A 89 13.18 13.95 -1.66
CA VAL A 89 14.38 13.43 -1.00
C VAL A 89 15.62 14.25 -1.36
N LYS A 90 15.80 14.63 -2.63
CA LYS A 90 16.93 15.48 -3.05
C LYS A 90 16.86 16.88 -2.43
N GLU A 91 15.68 17.46 -2.33
CA GLU A 91 15.48 18.76 -1.67
C GLU A 91 15.84 18.69 -0.18
N LEU A 92 15.38 17.64 0.51
CA LEU A 92 15.73 17.40 1.92
C LEU A 92 17.23 17.17 2.13
N GLU A 93 17.90 16.44 1.23
CA GLU A 93 19.35 16.27 1.25
C GLU A 93 20.06 17.64 1.13
N GLY A 94 19.59 18.51 0.24
CA GLY A 94 20.12 19.87 0.10
C GLY A 94 19.95 20.71 1.36
N VAL A 95 18.75 20.70 1.96
CA VAL A 95 18.48 21.39 3.24
C VAL A 95 19.37 20.85 4.36
N SER A 96 19.52 19.53 4.45
CA SER A 96 20.39 18.88 5.44
C SER A 96 21.85 19.33 5.30
N GLN A 97 22.38 19.39 4.07
CA GLN A 97 23.74 19.89 3.81
C GLN A 97 23.91 21.36 4.19
N GLN A 98 22.92 22.21 3.89
CA GLN A 98 22.93 23.62 4.31
C GLN A 98 22.95 23.74 5.83
N TYR A 99 22.11 22.98 6.53
CA TYR A 99 22.08 22.95 7.99
C TYR A 99 23.42 22.53 8.60
N HIS A 100 24.06 21.47 8.07
CA HIS A 100 25.39 21.05 8.52
C HIS A 100 26.47 22.13 8.29
N SER A 101 26.39 22.85 7.17
CA SER A 101 27.30 23.95 6.86
C SER A 101 27.13 25.11 7.83
N PHE A 102 25.88 25.50 8.09
CA PHE A 102 25.52 26.54 9.05
C PHE A 102 25.96 26.18 10.48
N LYS A 103 25.71 24.95 10.92
CA LYS A 103 26.17 24.43 12.22
C LYS A 103 27.68 24.55 12.37
N SER A 104 28.43 24.19 11.33
CA SER A 104 29.90 24.29 11.32
C SER A 104 30.39 25.73 11.34
N GLN A 105 29.66 26.67 10.71
CA GLN A 105 29.95 28.10 10.79
C GLN A 105 29.77 28.64 12.22
N ILE A 106 28.62 28.37 12.85
CA ILE A 106 28.36 28.77 14.24
C ILE A 106 29.44 28.24 15.17
N HIS A 107 29.84 26.98 14.99
CA HIS A 107 30.85 26.37 15.84
C HIS A 107 32.20 27.09 15.73
N ARG A 108 32.63 27.45 14.51
CA ARG A 108 33.86 28.22 14.28
C ARG A 108 33.79 29.62 14.89
N GLU A 109 32.68 30.33 14.69
CA GLU A 109 32.48 31.68 15.24
C GLU A 109 32.45 31.65 16.78
N SER A 110 31.83 30.64 17.38
CA SER A 110 31.77 30.46 18.84
C SER A 110 33.17 30.27 19.46
N PHE A 111 34.05 29.49 18.81
CA PHE A 111 35.44 29.35 19.24
C PHE A 111 36.22 30.65 19.11
N SER A 112 36.08 31.37 18.00
CA SER A 112 36.75 32.66 17.81
C SER A 112 36.35 33.68 18.88
N ILE A 113 35.09 33.69 19.31
CA ILE A 113 34.62 34.55 20.42
C ILE A 113 35.26 34.10 21.74
N GLY A 114 35.35 32.78 21.98
CA GLY A 114 36.01 32.22 23.16
C GLY A 114 37.48 32.62 23.27
N ASP A 115 38.23 32.56 22.15
CA ASP A 115 39.64 32.94 22.10
C ASP A 115 39.83 34.45 22.33
N CYS A 116 38.99 35.31 21.73
CA CYS A 116 39.01 36.76 21.95
C CYS A 116 38.77 37.14 23.43
N LEU A 117 37.89 36.42 24.12
CA LEU A 117 37.61 36.62 25.55
C LEU A 117 38.78 36.16 26.43
N PHE A 118 39.53 35.13 26.02
CA PHE A 118 40.67 34.61 26.77
C PHE A 118 41.91 35.52 26.65
N GLU A 119 42.15 36.11 25.47
CA GLU A 119 43.27 37.05 25.28
C GLU A 119 43.08 38.35 26.06
N THR A 120 41.84 38.81 26.26
CA THR A 120 41.54 40.00 27.07
C THR A 120 41.80 39.82 28.58
N GLU A 121 41.83 38.59 29.08
CA GLU A 121 42.19 38.29 30.49
C GLU A 121 43.72 38.19 30.72
N SER A 122 44.53 38.04 29.67
CA SER A 122 45.99 37.85 29.79
C SER A 122 46.81 39.14 29.85
N GLY A 123 46.19 40.30 29.57
CA GLY A 123 46.79 41.62 29.68
C GLY A 123 46.77 42.18 31.11
N HIS A 124 47.77 41.83 31.90
CA HIS A 124 48.22 42.44 33.17
C HIS A 124 47.35 43.58 33.78
N LEU A 125 46.27 43.22 34.49
CA LEU A 125 45.60 44.08 35.47
C LEU A 125 45.35 43.30 36.76
N PRO A 126 45.98 43.67 37.90
CA PRO A 126 45.74 43.01 39.17
C PRO A 126 44.39 43.49 39.73
N GLY A 127 43.45 42.55 39.84
CA GLY A 127 42.25 42.68 40.66
C GLY A 127 40.98 43.07 39.91
N LYS A 128 40.40 42.16 39.11
CA LYS A 128 38.99 42.23 38.65
C LYS A 128 38.45 40.94 37.97
N SER A 129 38.86 39.74 38.39
CA SER A 129 38.48 38.48 37.67
C SER A 129 37.14 37.83 38.07
N ARG A 130 36.20 38.57 38.69
CA ARG A 130 34.87 38.01 39.04
C ARG A 130 33.81 38.25 37.97
N GLN A 131 33.99 39.29 37.15
CA GLN A 131 32.97 39.78 36.23
C GLN A 131 32.93 39.00 34.90
N GLY A 132 34.10 38.63 34.35
CA GLY A 132 34.18 37.79 33.13
C GLY A 132 33.61 36.37 33.32
N ALA A 133 33.83 35.76 34.49
CA ALA A 133 33.27 34.46 34.82
C ALA A 133 31.73 34.49 34.98
N GLU A 134 31.16 35.63 35.40
CA GLU A 134 29.72 35.82 35.51
C GLU A 134 29.08 36.05 34.13
N GLU A 135 29.74 36.77 33.22
CA GLU A 135 29.27 36.95 31.83
C GLU A 135 29.30 35.64 31.04
N LEU A 136 30.39 34.86 31.12
CA LEU A 136 30.47 33.53 30.50
C LEU A 136 29.42 32.57 31.05
N ARG A 137 29.18 32.61 32.37
CA ARG A 137 28.10 31.85 33.01
C ARG A 137 26.73 32.29 32.50
N TRP A 138 26.51 33.58 32.27
CA TRP A 138 25.25 34.10 31.76
C TRP A 138 25.00 33.67 30.31
N VAL A 139 26.01 33.77 29.44
CA VAL A 139 25.88 33.33 28.04
C VAL A 139 25.54 31.84 27.95
N VAL A 140 26.19 31.00 28.76
CA VAL A 140 25.94 29.55 28.76
C VAL A 140 24.59 29.19 29.40
N LYS A 141 24.20 29.86 30.50
CA LYS A 141 22.94 29.54 31.21
C LYS A 141 21.70 30.16 30.61
N GLU A 142 21.79 31.36 30.07
CA GLU A 142 20.64 32.17 29.65
C GLU A 142 20.72 32.50 28.15
N GLY A 143 21.90 32.89 27.65
CA GLY A 143 22.08 33.31 26.26
C GLY A 143 21.79 32.22 25.23
N ILE A 144 22.36 31.02 25.42
CA ILE A 144 22.16 29.88 24.51
C ILE A 144 20.68 29.41 24.53
N PRO A 145 20.03 29.17 25.69
CA PRO A 145 18.62 28.83 25.73
C PRO A 145 17.70 29.90 25.13
N LEU A 146 17.98 31.19 25.32
CA LEU A 146 17.21 32.29 24.72
C LEU A 146 17.37 32.34 23.20
N PHE A 147 18.56 32.07 22.68
CA PHE A 147 18.80 31.98 21.24
C PHE A 147 18.02 30.81 20.62
N PHE A 148 18.04 29.62 21.24
CA PHE A 148 17.24 28.49 20.78
C PHE A 148 15.73 28.76 20.88
N ARG A 149 15.26 29.46 21.92
CA ARG A 149 13.87 29.91 22.02
C ARG A 149 13.49 30.84 20.88
N ALA A 150 14.30 31.87 20.61
CA ALA A 150 14.04 32.80 19.52
C ALA A 150 14.06 32.11 18.14
N LEU A 151 14.89 31.08 17.97
CA LEU A 151 14.95 30.28 16.74
C LEU A 151 13.73 29.37 16.57
N LEU A 152 13.18 28.85 17.67
CA LEU A 152 11.95 28.04 17.71
C LEU A 152 10.67 28.90 17.70
N ASP A 153 10.73 30.17 18.08
CA ASP A 153 9.59 31.10 18.11
C ASP A 153 9.51 31.99 16.84
N SER A 154 10.44 31.83 15.89
CA SER A 154 10.46 32.58 14.64
C SER A 154 9.51 31.97 13.59
N SER A 155 8.55 32.78 13.13
CA SER A 155 7.61 32.45 12.05
C SER A 155 8.28 32.25 10.69
N ASP A 156 9.52 32.69 10.53
CA ASP A 156 10.26 32.55 9.26
C ASP A 156 10.72 31.10 9.00
N PHE A 157 10.57 30.21 9.99
CA PHE A 157 11.03 28.83 9.93
C PHE A 157 9.91 27.80 10.14
N ASP A 158 8.62 28.14 10.09
CA ASP A 158 7.51 27.27 10.51
C ASP A 158 7.61 25.81 10.04
N ALA A 159 7.89 25.55 8.75
CA ALA A 159 8.07 24.19 8.24
C ALA A 159 9.38 23.51 8.71
N MET A 160 10.46 24.27 8.83
CA MET A 160 11.77 23.80 9.30
C MET A 160 11.76 23.56 10.82
N ASN A 161 10.99 24.36 11.56
CA ASN A 161 10.76 24.30 12.99
C ASN A 161 9.92 23.07 13.35
N ALA A 162 8.83 22.81 12.62
CA ALA A 162 8.08 21.57 12.76
C ALA A 162 8.96 20.34 12.48
N THR A 163 9.81 20.40 11.45
CA THR A 163 10.72 19.30 11.09
C THR A 163 11.83 19.10 12.12
N LEU A 164 12.42 20.17 12.66
CA LEU A 164 13.44 20.13 13.72
C LEU A 164 12.87 19.68 15.06
N GLN A 165 11.67 20.13 15.41
CA GLN A 165 10.95 19.67 16.61
C GLN A 165 10.61 18.19 16.47
N MET A 166 10.09 17.76 15.32
CA MET A 166 9.77 16.35 15.07
C MET A 166 11.03 15.48 15.08
N SER A 167 12.14 15.97 14.53
CA SER A 167 13.45 15.27 14.55
C SER A 167 14.03 15.21 15.97
N SER A 168 13.90 16.27 16.76
CA SER A 168 14.36 16.30 18.16
C SER A 168 13.52 15.39 19.05
N ILE A 169 12.20 15.33 18.82
CA ILE A 169 11.30 14.39 19.49
C ILE A 169 11.65 12.96 19.09
N GLN A 170 11.88 12.68 17.80
CA GLN A 170 12.27 11.35 17.35
C GLN A 170 13.64 10.91 17.90
N LEU A 171 14.63 11.81 17.93
CA LEU A 171 15.96 11.51 18.46
C LEU A 171 15.94 11.34 19.99
N GLY A 172 15.20 12.17 20.72
CA GLY A 172 15.02 12.04 22.16
C GLY A 172 14.31 10.73 22.54
N LEU A 173 13.21 10.42 21.86
CA LEU A 173 12.49 9.16 22.05
C LEU A 173 13.34 7.94 21.66
N HIS A 174 14.16 8.06 20.62
CA HIS A 174 15.09 6.99 20.24
C HIS A 174 16.13 6.74 21.34
N GLN A 175 16.70 7.80 21.92
CA GLN A 175 17.69 7.69 23.00
C GLN A 175 17.06 7.09 24.27
N ASP A 176 15.89 7.55 24.68
CA ASP A 176 15.17 6.99 25.85
C ASP A 176 14.86 5.50 25.68
N CYS A 177 14.57 5.06 24.45
CA CYS A 177 14.39 3.65 24.13
C CYS A 177 15.69 2.84 24.21
N VAL A 178 16.82 3.40 23.76
CA VAL A 178 18.14 2.78 23.91
C VAL A 178 18.49 2.62 25.39
N ASP A 179 18.32 3.68 26.18
CA ASP A 179 18.58 3.69 27.61
C ASP A 179 17.69 2.69 28.37
N MET A 180 16.40 2.57 28.00
CA MET A 180 15.51 1.56 28.58
C MET A 180 15.94 0.13 28.25
N LYS A 181 16.42 -0.11 27.02
CA LYS A 181 16.90 -1.43 26.60
C LYS A 181 18.18 -1.83 27.33
N GLU A 182 19.08 -0.87 27.57
CA GLU A 182 20.28 -1.10 28.38
C GLU A 182 19.94 -1.37 29.85
N LYS A 183 18.91 -0.69 30.38
CA LYS A 183 18.51 -0.83 31.78
C LYS A 183 17.71 -2.10 32.07
N TYR A 184 16.92 -2.61 31.11
CA TYR A 184 16.02 -3.75 31.29
C TYR A 184 16.11 -4.80 30.16
N PRO A 185 17.28 -5.41 29.93
CA PRO A 185 17.52 -6.25 28.75
C PRO A 185 16.71 -7.57 28.75
N GLU A 186 16.47 -8.18 29.90
CA GLU A 186 15.77 -9.48 29.99
C GLU A 186 14.24 -9.33 29.87
N GLU A 187 13.68 -8.18 30.27
CA GLU A 187 12.24 -7.90 30.21
C GLU A 187 11.75 -7.55 28.79
N LEU A 188 12.69 -7.18 27.92
CA LEU A 188 12.46 -6.76 26.54
C LEU A 188 12.98 -7.78 25.50
N LYS A 189 13.56 -8.90 25.95
CA LYS A 189 14.23 -9.91 25.11
C LYS A 189 13.27 -10.67 24.18
N ASP A 190 12.07 -10.95 24.66
CA ASP A 190 11.05 -11.74 23.93
C ASP A 190 9.95 -10.86 23.31
N LYS A 191 9.94 -9.59 23.69
CA LYS A 191 9.09 -8.59 23.04
C LYS A 191 9.93 -8.08 21.88
N CYS A 192 9.63 -8.52 20.66
CA CYS A 192 10.17 -7.90 19.44
C CYS A 192 9.72 -6.44 19.35
N VAL A 193 10.28 -5.57 20.20
CA VAL A 193 10.14 -4.11 20.14
C VAL A 193 11.07 -3.63 19.02
N LEU A 194 10.87 -4.18 17.82
CA LEU A 194 11.34 -3.60 16.59
C LEU A 194 10.29 -2.56 16.21
N TYR A 195 10.54 -1.31 16.58
CA TYR A 195 10.02 -0.11 15.91
C TYR A 195 8.53 -0.15 15.49
N LEU A 196 7.63 -0.60 16.36
CA LEU A 196 6.19 -0.37 16.13
C LEU A 196 5.83 1.04 16.56
N TYR A 197 6.31 1.99 15.76
CA TYR A 197 5.99 3.40 15.81
C TYR A 197 4.76 3.89 15.01
N PRO A 198 3.89 3.08 14.35
CA PRO A 198 2.75 3.66 13.62
C PRO A 198 1.76 4.41 14.51
N ASP A 199 1.38 3.85 15.66
CA ASP A 199 0.25 4.40 16.43
C ASP A 199 0.64 5.61 17.29
N ALA A 200 1.86 5.63 17.84
CA ALA A 200 2.36 6.76 18.62
C ALA A 200 2.76 7.94 17.73
N GLN A 201 3.40 7.70 16.56
CA GLN A 201 3.63 8.78 15.59
C GLN A 201 2.31 9.32 15.05
N ARG A 202 1.32 8.46 14.78
CA ARG A 202 0.01 8.88 14.31
C ARG A 202 -0.72 9.77 15.32
N GLN A 203 -0.73 9.41 16.61
CA GLN A 203 -1.36 10.25 17.64
C GLN A 203 -0.64 11.59 17.86
N ILE A 204 0.69 11.63 17.70
CA ILE A 204 1.45 12.89 17.77
C ILE A 204 1.17 13.75 16.53
N ILE A 205 1.15 13.16 15.34
CA ILE A 205 0.83 13.86 14.08
C ILE A 205 -0.61 14.39 14.11
N ASP A 206 -1.58 13.57 14.56
CA ASP A 206 -2.99 13.97 14.67
C ASP A 206 -3.15 15.15 15.66
N ARG A 207 -2.45 15.12 16.80
CA ARG A 207 -2.45 16.25 17.75
C ARG A 207 -1.82 17.53 17.19
N PHE A 208 -0.76 17.42 16.40
CA PHE A 208 -0.14 18.58 15.77
C PHE A 208 -1.02 19.15 14.65
N ALA A 209 -1.73 18.29 13.91
CA ALA A 209 -2.70 18.71 12.90
C ALA A 209 -3.90 19.45 13.49
N GLU A 210 -4.29 19.14 14.75
CA GLU A 210 -5.35 19.85 15.48
C GLU A 210 -4.90 21.22 16.05
N MET A 211 -3.59 21.49 16.10
CA MET A 211 -3.02 22.73 16.66
C MET A 211 -2.72 23.81 15.61
N MET A 212 -2.83 23.50 14.31
CA MET A 212 -2.75 24.47 13.20
C MET A 212 -4.16 24.88 12.73
#